data_AF-A0A955PUJ9-F1
#
_entry.id   AF-A0A955PUJ9-F1
#
_cell.length_a   1.000
_cell.length_b   1.000
_cell.length_c   1.000
_cell.angle_alpha   90.00
_cell.angle_beta   90.00
_cell.angle_gamma   90.00
#
_symmetry.space_group_name_H-M   'P 1'
#
loop_
_entity.id
_entity.type
_entity.pdbx_description
1 polymer ?
#
loop_
_entity_poly.entity_id
_entity_poly.type
_entity_poly.pdbx_seq_one_letter_code
_entity_poly.pdbx_strand_id
1 'polypeptide(L)'
;GKAASGDLVALGKDQWELQECYNCHKLYGQGGKKRGPEMDNIGNLMTPDQLKEKILDPKSWKAEGFDKDYEKGKMPDKYKDLMFPQEIDALVAFLASLKDESVKTPKPIKMN
;
A
#
# COMPACT_ATOMS: atom_id res chain seq x y z
N GLY A 1 -19.22 -12.85 2.15
CA GLY A 1 -20.11 -12.57 1.00
C GLY A 1 -19.70 -11.27 0.33
N LYS A 2 -19.95 -11.12 -0.97
CA LYS A 2 -19.42 -10.05 -1.83
C LYS A 2 -19.79 -8.61 -1.38
N ALA A 3 -20.86 -8.45 -0.60
CA ALA A 3 -21.25 -7.19 0.04
C ALA A 3 -20.28 -6.79 1.17
N ALA A 4 -19.96 -7.71 2.09
CA ALA A 4 -19.01 -7.46 3.18
C ALA A 4 -17.60 -7.15 2.68
N SER A 5 -17.20 -7.69 1.53
CA SER A 5 -15.92 -7.32 0.90
C SER A 5 -15.96 -5.93 0.23
N GLY A 6 -17.12 -5.49 -0.28
CA GLY A 6 -17.28 -4.14 -0.83
C GLY A 6 -17.18 -3.08 0.25
N ASP A 7 -17.83 -3.32 1.40
CA ASP A 7 -17.75 -2.44 2.57
C ASP A 7 -16.30 -2.34 3.10
N LEU A 8 -15.57 -3.47 3.10
CA LEU A 8 -14.18 -3.51 3.55
C LEU A 8 -13.24 -2.71 2.62
N VAL A 9 -13.45 -2.77 1.30
CA VAL A 9 -12.67 -2.01 0.32
C VAL A 9 -12.95 -0.51 0.46
N ALA A 10 -14.20 -0.11 0.71
CA ALA A 10 -14.54 1.29 0.96
C ALA A 10 -13.86 1.82 2.23
N LEU A 11 -13.92 1.06 3.33
CA LEU A 11 -13.21 1.39 4.57
C LEU A 11 -11.70 1.47 4.37
N GLY A 12 -11.12 0.59 3.55
CA GLY A 12 -9.70 0.62 3.22
C GLY A 12 -9.31 1.87 2.44
N LYS A 13 -10.18 2.32 1.53
CA LYS A 13 -9.99 3.59 0.83
C LYS A 13 -10.05 4.77 1.80
N ASP A 14 -10.94 4.75 2.79
CA ASP A 14 -10.96 5.81 3.82
C ASP A 14 -9.66 5.84 4.62
N GLN A 15 -9.10 4.67 4.98
CA GLN A 15 -7.80 4.59 5.65
C GLN A 15 -6.66 5.11 4.77
N TRP A 16 -6.70 4.86 3.46
CA TRP A 16 -5.74 5.44 2.51
C TRP A 16 -5.72 6.98 2.57
N GLU A 17 -6.90 7.60 2.65
CA GLU A 17 -7.02 9.06 2.75
C GLU A 17 -6.62 9.57 4.14
N LEU A 18 -7.08 8.93 5.21
CA LEU A 18 -6.83 9.32 6.60
C LEU A 18 -5.35 9.28 6.99
N GLN A 19 -4.63 8.26 6.50
CA GLN A 19 -3.19 8.12 6.72
C GLN A 19 -2.36 8.90 5.70
N GLU A 20 -3.03 9.67 4.82
CA GLU A 20 -2.46 10.51 3.79
C GLU A 20 -1.45 9.76 2.89
N CYS A 21 -1.74 8.49 2.58
CA CYS A 21 -0.89 7.65 1.74
C CYS A 21 -0.61 8.29 0.37
N TYR A 22 -1.59 9.05 -0.14
CA TYR A 22 -1.52 9.83 -1.38
C TYR A 22 -0.42 10.91 -1.39
N ASN A 23 0.11 11.34 -0.24
CA ASN A 23 1.18 12.35 -0.19
C ASN A 23 2.53 11.80 -0.71
N CYS A 24 2.68 10.47 -0.73
CA CYS A 24 3.87 9.79 -1.19
C CYS A 24 3.60 8.86 -2.37
N HIS A 25 2.48 8.12 -2.33
CA HIS A 25 2.10 7.17 -3.36
C HIS A 25 1.12 7.77 -4.34
N LYS A 26 1.01 7.13 -5.51
CA LYS A 26 0.02 7.49 -6.51
C LYS A 26 -0.99 6.37 -6.75
N LEU A 27 -2.22 6.80 -7.00
CA LEU A 27 -3.34 6.00 -7.49
C LEU A 27 -4.12 6.79 -8.52
N TYR A 28 -4.57 6.14 -9.58
CA TYR A 28 -5.39 6.70 -10.64
C TYR A 28 -4.78 7.96 -11.28
N GLY A 29 -3.44 7.99 -11.37
CA GLY A 29 -2.68 9.15 -11.85
C GLY A 29 -2.61 10.35 -10.90
N GLN A 30 -3.14 10.23 -9.67
CA GLN A 30 -3.15 11.27 -8.64
C GLN A 30 -2.26 10.90 -7.46
N GLY A 31 -1.67 11.89 -6.79
CA GLY A 31 -0.83 11.70 -5.60
C GLY A 31 0.53 12.39 -5.66
N GLY A 32 1.42 11.99 -4.75
CA GLY A 32 2.69 12.66 -4.45
C GLY A 32 3.71 12.68 -5.59
N LYS A 33 4.65 13.64 -5.52
CA LYS A 33 5.90 13.63 -6.31
C LYS A 33 6.67 12.35 -5.98
N LYS A 34 7.45 11.80 -6.94
CA LYS A 34 8.27 10.55 -6.89
C LYS A 34 8.93 10.26 -5.51
N ARG A 35 8.15 9.85 -4.52
CA ARG A 35 8.55 9.53 -3.14
C ARG A 35 8.18 8.10 -2.81
N GLY A 36 7.00 7.67 -3.25
CA GLY A 36 6.56 6.29 -3.26
C GLY A 36 6.23 5.80 -4.68
N PRO A 37 6.18 4.48 -4.90
CA PRO A 37 5.73 3.87 -6.14
C PRO A 37 4.25 4.14 -6.41
N GLU A 38 3.86 4.09 -7.67
CA GLU A 38 2.46 3.97 -8.11
C GLU A 38 1.95 2.60 -7.69
N MET A 39 0.68 2.49 -7.25
CA MET A 39 0.18 1.29 -6.56
C MET A 39 -1.02 0.64 -7.26
N ASP A 40 -1.46 1.16 -8.40
CA ASP A 40 -2.65 0.75 -9.13
C ASP A 40 -2.70 -0.73 -9.53
N ASN A 41 -1.54 -1.40 -9.61
CA ASN A 41 -1.43 -2.82 -9.93
C ASN A 41 -0.88 -3.66 -8.76
N ILE A 42 -0.79 -3.12 -7.55
CA ILE A 42 -0.11 -3.80 -6.44
C ILE A 42 -0.78 -5.11 -6.03
N GLY A 43 -2.11 -5.22 -6.19
CA GLY A 43 -2.89 -6.41 -5.89
C GLY A 43 -2.65 -7.60 -6.83
N ASN A 44 -1.95 -7.39 -7.95
CA ASN A 44 -1.42 -8.48 -8.78
C ASN A 44 0.04 -8.85 -8.44
N LEU A 45 0.75 -8.00 -7.70
CA LEU A 45 2.18 -8.17 -7.39
C LEU A 45 2.44 -8.66 -5.96
N MET A 46 1.53 -8.38 -5.03
CA MET A 46 1.63 -8.77 -3.63
C MET A 46 0.34 -9.46 -3.17
N THR A 47 0.49 -10.46 -2.30
CA THR A 47 -0.65 -11.05 -1.59
C THR A 47 -1.13 -10.11 -0.47
N PRO A 48 -2.38 -10.27 0.03
CA PRO A 48 -2.85 -9.54 1.21
C PRO A 48 -1.91 -9.63 2.41
N ASP A 49 -1.35 -10.82 2.68
CA ASP A 49 -0.43 -11.01 3.81
C ASP A 49 0.88 -10.24 3.62
N GLN A 50 1.41 -10.18 2.40
CA GLN A 50 2.62 -9.41 2.09
C GLN A 50 2.36 -7.91 2.17
N LEU A 51 1.20 -7.44 1.73
CA LEU A 51 0.78 -6.04 1.88
C LEU A 51 0.69 -5.67 3.37
N LYS A 52 0.09 -6.55 4.19
CA LYS A 52 -0.02 -6.36 5.63
C LYS A 52 1.36 -6.32 6.30
N GLU A 53 2.25 -7.26 5.95
CA GLU A 53 3.64 -7.29 6.40
C GLU A 53 4.34 -5.97 6.07
N LYS A 54 4.21 -5.47 4.84
CA LYS A 54 4.81 -4.20 4.41
C LYS A 54 4.25 -2.97 5.15
N ILE A 55 2.96 -2.94 5.45
CA ILE A 55 2.35 -1.82 6.20
C ILE A 55 2.84 -1.81 7.66
N LEU A 56 2.95 -2.99 8.27
CA LEU A 56 3.36 -3.16 9.67
C LEU A 56 4.88 -3.07 9.87
N ASP A 57 5.64 -3.51 8.88
CA ASP A 57 7.09 -3.42 8.79
C ASP A 57 7.49 -2.84 7.43
N PRO A 58 7.65 -1.51 7.33
CA PRO A 58 8.09 -0.86 6.10
C PRO A 58 9.45 -1.31 5.58
N LYS A 59 10.28 -2.02 6.37
CA LYS A 59 11.58 -2.51 5.90
C LYS A 59 11.51 -3.90 5.28
N SER A 60 10.42 -4.64 5.46
CA SER A 60 10.25 -6.00 4.93
C SER A 60 10.26 -6.08 3.40
N TRP A 61 9.79 -5.04 2.69
CA TRP A 61 9.77 -4.98 1.23
C TRP A 61 10.26 -3.64 0.69
N LYS A 62 10.89 -3.67 -0.49
CA LYS A 62 11.31 -2.49 -1.26
C LYS A 62 10.68 -2.52 -2.65
N ALA A 63 10.34 -1.36 -3.20
CA ALA A 63 9.95 -1.23 -4.60
C ALA A 63 11.19 -1.06 -5.50
N GLU A 64 11.23 -1.77 -6.63
CA GLU A 64 12.27 -1.61 -7.64
C GLU A 64 12.45 -0.13 -8.05
N GLY A 65 13.69 0.38 -7.99
CA GLY A 65 14.00 1.77 -8.33
C GLY A 65 13.76 2.80 -7.21
N PHE A 66 13.39 2.37 -5.99
CA PHE A 66 13.19 3.22 -4.82
C PHE A 66 14.24 3.02 -3.72
N ASP A 67 15.45 2.59 -4.06
CA ASP A 67 16.54 2.28 -3.11
C ASP A 67 16.82 3.42 -2.12
N LYS A 68 16.97 4.64 -2.63
CA LYS A 68 17.28 5.82 -1.81
C LYS A 68 16.16 6.18 -0.83
N ASP A 69 14.90 6.03 -1.24
CA ASP A 69 13.75 6.34 -0.40
C ASP A 69 13.52 5.26 0.65
N TYR A 70 13.78 4.00 0.28
CA TYR A 70 13.79 2.86 1.19
C TYR A 70 14.88 3.00 2.27
N GLU A 71 16.13 3.25 1.88
CA GLU A 71 17.25 3.42 2.82
C GLU A 71 17.03 4.57 3.81
N LYS A 72 16.38 5.64 3.34
CA LYS A 72 16.02 6.80 4.18
C LYS A 72 14.80 6.57 5.08
N GLY A 73 14.17 5.39 5.02
CA GLY A 73 12.98 5.08 5.81
C GLY A 73 11.83 6.05 5.55
N LYS A 74 11.59 6.42 4.28
CA LYS A 74 10.55 7.41 3.93
C LYS A 74 9.13 6.96 4.22
N MET A 75 8.90 5.65 4.26
CA MET A 75 7.62 5.08 4.70
C MET A 75 7.60 4.99 6.24
N PRO A 76 6.62 5.62 6.92
CA PRO A 76 6.49 5.56 8.38
C PRO A 76 6.25 4.13 8.90
N ASP A 77 6.81 3.79 10.07
CA ASP A 77 6.71 2.49 10.74
C ASP A 77 5.71 2.46 11.91
N LYS A 78 4.99 3.57 12.10
CA LYS A 78 4.03 3.79 13.19
C LYS A 78 2.59 3.35 12.86
N TYR A 79 2.33 2.79 11.69
CA TYR A 79 0.96 2.45 11.28
C TYR A 79 0.28 1.41 12.18
N LYS A 80 1.07 0.52 12.80
CA LYS A 80 0.59 -0.41 13.83
C LYS A 80 0.03 0.29 15.08
N ASP A 81 0.47 1.53 15.34
CA ASP A 81 0.07 2.33 16.49
C ASP A 81 -1.02 3.36 16.12
N LEU A 82 -1.21 3.63 14.82
CA LEU A 82 -2.17 4.59 14.28
C LEU A 82 -3.49 3.98 13.81
N MET A 83 -3.50 2.68 13.52
CA MET A 83 -4.67 1.96 13.01
C MET A 83 -4.93 0.70 13.83
N PHE A 84 -6.20 0.39 14.05
CA PHE A 84 -6.62 -0.89 14.60
C PHE A 84 -6.40 -2.03 13.60
N PRO A 85 -6.26 -3.29 14.06
CA PRO A 85 -6.04 -4.44 13.16
C PRO A 85 -7.06 -4.55 12.02
N GLN A 86 -8.33 -4.24 12.29
CA GLN A 86 -9.41 -4.29 11.30
C GLN A 86 -9.28 -3.17 10.25
N GLU A 87 -8.76 -2.00 10.62
CA GLU A 87 -8.50 -0.90 9.70
C GLU A 87 -7.33 -1.23 8.77
N ILE A 88 -6.30 -1.91 9.30
CA ILE A 88 -5.19 -2.44 8.52
C ILE A 88 -5.69 -3.49 7.53
N ASP A 89 -6.54 -4.42 7.98
CA ASP A 89 -7.14 -5.43 7.10
C ASP A 89 -8.01 -4.80 6.01
N ALA A 90 -8.73 -3.72 6.33
CA ALA A 90 -9.49 -2.94 5.36
C ALA A 90 -8.58 -2.29 4.31
N LEU A 91 -7.52 -1.60 4.77
CA LEU A 91 -6.52 -0.99 3.89
C LEU A 91 -5.88 -2.03 2.97
N VAL A 92 -5.51 -3.19 3.52
CA VAL A 92 -4.96 -4.32 2.75
C VAL A 92 -5.97 -4.82 1.71
N ALA A 93 -7.25 -4.96 2.05
CA ALA A 93 -8.28 -5.38 1.11
C ALA A 93 -8.46 -4.37 -0.03
N PHE A 94 -8.42 -3.07 0.26
CA PHE A 94 -8.42 -2.02 -0.75
C PHE A 94 -7.21 -2.14 -1.68
N LEU A 95 -5.99 -2.20 -1.14
CA LEU A 95 -4.77 -2.33 -1.94
C LEU A 95 -4.74 -3.62 -2.78
N ALA A 96 -5.22 -4.74 -2.23
CA ALA A 96 -5.31 -6.01 -2.94
C ALA A 96 -6.35 -5.98 -4.08
N SER A 97 -7.29 -5.03 -4.05
CA SER A 97 -8.26 -4.82 -5.13
C SER A 97 -7.68 -4.04 -6.32
N LEU A 98 -6.52 -3.39 -6.16
CA LEU A 98 -5.85 -2.60 -7.20
C LEU A 98 -5.11 -3.53 -8.17
N LYS A 99 -5.68 -3.72 -9.36
CA LYS A 99 -5.23 -4.72 -10.35
C LYS A 99 -5.13 -4.16 -11.77
N ASP A 100 -4.89 -2.85 -11.89
CA ASP A 100 -4.77 -2.20 -13.19
C ASP A 100 -3.40 -2.49 -13.82
N GLU A 101 -3.36 -3.51 -14.66
CA GLU A 101 -2.15 -3.93 -15.39
C GLU A 101 -1.64 -2.89 -16.39
N SER A 102 -2.42 -1.88 -16.75
CA SER A 102 -1.98 -0.80 -17.64
C SER A 102 -0.97 0.14 -16.96
N VAL A 103 -0.95 0.16 -15.62
CA VAL A 103 -0.03 0.98 -14.83
C VAL A 103 1.23 0.18 -14.50
N LYS A 104 2.38 0.76 -14.83
CA LYS A 104 3.70 0.18 -14.55
C LYS A 104 4.09 0.33 -13.07
N THR A 105 3.36 -0.37 -12.20
CA THR A 105 3.67 -0.48 -10.78
C THR A 105 5.03 -1.18 -10.61
N PRO A 106 6.00 -0.56 -9.91
CA PRO A 106 7.30 -1.15 -9.65
C PRO A 106 7.20 -2.48 -8.88
N LYS A 107 8.07 -3.44 -9.20
CA LYS A 107 8.02 -4.75 -8.57
C LYS A 107 8.44 -4.69 -7.09
N PRO A 108 7.71 -5.36 -6.18
CA PRO A 108 8.13 -5.53 -4.80
C PRO A 108 9.29 -6.53 -4.71
N ILE A 109 10.28 -6.21 -3.90
CA ILE A 109 11.47 -7.02 -3.61
C ILE A 109 11.48 -7.28 -2.11
N LYS A 110 11.44 -8.55 -1.72
CA LYS A 110 11.52 -8.92 -0.30
C LYS A 110 12.92 -8.61 0.23
N MET A 111 12.98 -7.99 1.39
CA MET A 111 14.22 -7.69 2.10
C MET A 111 14.40 -8.75 3.20
N ASN A 112 15.63 -9.25 3.32
CA ASN A 112 16.01 -10.25 4.33
C ASN A 112 16.52 -9.59 5.60
#